data_AF-A0AAW9DJW9-F1
#
_entry.id   AF-A0AAW9DJW9-F1
#
_cell.length_a   1.000
_cell.length_b   1.000
_cell.length_c   1.000
_cell.angle_alpha   90.00
_cell.angle_beta   90.00
_cell.angle_gamma   90.00
#
_symmetry.space_group_name_H-M   'P 1'
#
loop_
_entity.id
_entity.type
_entity.pdbx_description
1 polymer ?
#
loop_
_entity_poly.entity_id
_entity_poly.type
_entity_poly.pdbx_seq_one_letter_code
_entity_poly.pdbx_strand_id
1 'polypeptide(L)' 'MINRYSRPEMAAIWSEENKYKAWLEVEILADEAWAELGEIPKE' A
#
# COMPACT_ATOMS: atom_id res chain seq x y z
N MET A 1 8.68 -14.92 -2.77
CA MET A 1 8.38 -15.95 -3.80
C MET A 1 9.69 -16.60 -4.24
N ILE A 2 9.75 -17.89 -4.55
CA ILE A 2 11.03 -18.54 -4.94
C ILE A 2 11.36 -18.17 -6.38
N ASN A 3 12.53 -17.54 -6.62
CA ASN A 3 12.94 -17.04 -7.95
C ASN A 3 12.79 -18.08 -9.07
N ARG A 4 13.08 -19.36 -8.79
CA ARG A 4 12.98 -20.46 -9.77
C ARG A 4 11.58 -20.65 -10.37
N TYR A 5 10.52 -20.32 -9.62
CA TYR A 5 9.13 -20.58 -10.01
C TYR A 5 8.29 -19.31 -10.12
N SER A 6 8.91 -18.14 -10.01
CA SER A 6 8.20 -16.85 -10.00
C SER A 6 8.40 -16.15 -11.33
N ARG A 7 7.30 -15.72 -11.96
CA ARG A 7 7.38 -14.76 -13.06
C ARG A 7 7.77 -13.39 -12.51
N PRO A 8 8.60 -12.58 -13.22
CA PRO A 8 9.04 -11.28 -12.75
C PRO A 8 7.89 -10.36 -12.31
N GLU A 9 6.79 -10.35 -13.07
CA GLU A 9 5.56 -9.60 -12.75
C GLU A 9 4.97 -9.98 -11.39
N MET A 10 4.86 -11.28 -11.09
CA MET A 10 4.35 -11.76 -9.80
C MET A 10 5.34 -11.47 -8.67
N ALA A 11 6.63 -11.67 -8.90
CA ALA A 11 7.65 -11.37 -7.89
C ALA A 11 7.65 -9.88 -7.49
N ALA A 12 7.39 -8.97 -8.44
CA ALA A 12 7.29 -7.54 -8.17
C ALA A 12 6.09 -7.20 -7.27
N ILE A 13 4.92 -7.78 -7.53
CA ILE A 13 3.71 -7.58 -6.70
C ILE A 13 3.93 -8.04 -5.26
N TRP A 14 4.60 -9.18 -5.08
CA TRP A 14 4.89 -9.76 -3.77
C TRP A 14 6.22 -9.31 -3.17
N SER A 15 6.82 -8.23 -3.69
CA SER A 15 8.01 -7.63 -3.11
C SER A 15 7.68 -6.90 -1.82
N GLU A 16 8.65 -6.83 -0.91
CA GLU A 16 8.51 -6.06 0.33
C GLU A 16 8.24 -4.57 0.06
N GLU A 17 8.89 -4.01 -0.97
CA GLU A 17 8.66 -2.62 -1.39
C GLU A 17 7.20 -2.40 -1.80
N ASN A 18 6.64 -3.29 -2.65
CA ASN A 18 5.25 -3.16 -3.07
C ASN A 18 4.27 -3.35 -1.92
N LYS A 19 4.59 -4.24 -0.97
CA LYS A 19 3.81 -4.42 0.26
C LYS A 19 3.76 -3.12 1.08
N TYR A 20 4.92 -2.49 1.33
CA TYR A 20 4.95 -1.24 2.09
C TYR A 20 4.30 -0.07 1.34
N LYS A 21 4.40 -0.02 0.01
CA LYS A 21 3.66 0.96 -0.80
C LYS A 21 2.16 0.79 -0.67
N ALA A 22 1.66 -0.44 -0.78
CA ALA A 22 0.24 -0.73 -0.61
C ALA A 22 -0.26 -0.40 0.80
N TRP A 23 0.53 -0.70 1.84
CA TRP A 23 0.18 -0.30 3.20
C TRP A 23 0.12 1.21 3.35
N LEU A 24 1.13 1.93 2.85
CA LEU A 24 1.14 3.39 2.89
C LEU A 24 -0.08 3.99 2.17
N GLU A 25 -0.43 3.47 1.00
CA GLU A 25 -1.61 3.92 0.25
C GLU A 25 -2.90 3.70 1.03
N VAL A 26 -3.06 2.55 1.70
CA VAL A 26 -4.21 2.28 2.56
C VAL A 26 -4.28 3.24 3.74
N GLU A 27 -3.16 3.50 4.42
CA GLU A 27 -3.13 4.41 5.57
C GLU A 27 -3.44 5.85 5.15
N ILE A 28 -2.90 6.33 4.02
CA ILE A 28 -3.22 7.65 3.48
C ILE A 28 -4.71 7.76 3.17
N LEU A 29 -5.29 6.77 2.48
CA LEU A 29 -6.71 6.78 2.14
C LEU A 29 -7.61 6.71 3.38
N ALA A 30 -7.16 6.00 4.42
CA ALA A 30 -7.86 5.97 5.70
C ALA A 30 -7.87 7.37 6.34
N ASP A 31 -6.71 8.03 6.44
CA ASP A 31 -6.59 9.38 6.99
C ASP A 31 -7.38 10.40 6.15
N GLU A 32 -7.32 10.32 4.82
CA GLU A 32 -8.11 11.17 3.92
C GLU A 32 -9.61 11.03 4.18
N ALA A 33 -10.11 9.80 4.34
CA ALA A 33 -11.51 9.55 4.68
C ALA A 33 -11.88 10.10 6.06
N TRP A 34 -11.01 9.95 7.06
CA TRP A 34 -11.21 10.56 8.38
C TRP A 34 -11.21 12.09 8.32
N ALA A 35 -10.37 12.68 7.47
CA ALA A 35 -10.31 14.12 7.26
C ALA A 35 -11.56 14.65 6.53
N GLU A 36 -12.15 13.86 5.63
CA GLU A 36 -13.44 14.17 5.00
C GLU A 36 -14.62 14.10 5.98
N LEU A 37 -14.57 13.17 6.93
CA LEU A 37 -15.55 13.08 8.02
C LEU A 37 -15.37 14.19 9.08
N GLY A 38 -14.24 14.90 9.05
CA GLY A 38 -13.92 15.99 9.98
C GLY A 38 -13.37 15.53 11.32
N GLU A 39 -12.93 14.27 11.43
CA GLU A 39 -12.34 13.71 12.65
C GLU A 39 -10.86 14.11 12.80
N ILE A 40 -10.17 14.38 11.68
CA ILE A 40 -8.82 14.94 11.66
C ILE A 40 -8.73 16.17 10.73
N PRO A 41 -7.80 17.11 10.97
CA PRO A 41 -7.56 18.24 10.07
C PRO A 41 -7.09 17.79 8.68
N LYS A 42 -7.48 18.53 7.64
CA LYS A 42 -6.96 18.33 6.28
C LYS A 42 -5.56 18.94 6.07
N GLU A 43 -5.17 19.89 6.93
CA GLU A 43 -3.88 20.59 6.99
C GLU A 43 -3.49 20.89 8.44
#